data_AF-A0AA40K7C2-F1
#
_entry.id   AF-A0AA40K7C2-F1
#
_cell.length_a   1.000
_cell.length_b   1.000
_cell.length_c   1.000
_cell.angle_alpha   90.00
_cell.angle_beta   90.00
_cell.angle_gamma   90.00
#
_symmetry.space_group_name_H-M   'P 1'
#
loop_
_entity.id
_entity.type
_entity.pdbx_description
1 polymer ?
#
loop_
_entity_poly.entity_id
_entity_poly.type
_entity_poly.pdbx_seq_one_letter_code
_entity_poly.pdbx_strand_id
1 'polypeptide(L)'
;PIITAEPISYPALGSNTSEYAASVTTGTAAVIKQLSTFNARCPETILILHGFSQGGQIIDDALCGVPHDFTGQGKVDRDGGRVGRPLVGKGVQRNIAAVILMGSPRFNGGQRRGDRGTAKVGGFAARPVGFRCPVFEERMLSFCDEGDPFCSDGTDEGVHLGYGEVYGREALGFVVERVLVG
;
A
#
# COMPACT_ATOMS: atom_id res chain seq x y z
N PRO A 1 22.28 -7.13 12.71
CA PRO A 1 21.80 -6.01 11.86
C PRO A 1 21.20 -4.90 12.72
N ILE A 2 21.48 -3.64 12.38
CA ILE A 2 20.81 -2.49 13.00
C ILE A 2 19.50 -2.28 12.23
N ILE A 3 18.38 -2.18 12.96
CA ILE A 3 17.06 -1.91 12.40
C ILE A 3 16.59 -0.57 12.96
N THR A 4 16.17 0.33 12.08
CA THR A 4 15.60 1.64 12.41
C THR A 4 14.26 1.80 11.72
N ALA A 5 13.40 2.66 12.26
CA ALA A 5 12.11 2.97 11.65
C ALA A 5 11.88 4.49 11.67
N GLU A 6 11.19 4.98 10.66
CA GLU A 6 10.72 6.36 10.57
C GLU A 6 9.26 6.35 10.06
N PRO A 7 8.35 7.11 10.68
CA PRO A 7 6.99 7.24 10.17
C PRO A 7 6.97 8.13 8.92
N ILE A 8 5.96 7.94 8.07
CA ILE A 8 5.62 8.92 7.03
C ILE A 8 4.87 10.06 7.69
N SER A 9 5.42 11.27 7.62
CA SER A 9 4.73 12.47 8.10
C SER A 9 3.80 13.03 7.03
N TYR A 10 2.49 12.90 7.24
CA TYR A 10 1.44 13.40 6.35
C TYR A 10 0.15 13.70 7.13
N PRO A 11 -0.87 14.37 6.54
CA PRO A 11 -2.04 14.82 7.29
C PRO A 11 -2.82 13.71 8.01
N ALA A 12 -2.97 12.54 7.39
CA ALA A 12 -3.79 11.44 7.92
C ALA A 12 -5.25 11.85 8.25
N LEU A 13 -5.82 12.76 7.46
CA LEU A 13 -7.14 13.32 7.67
C LEU A 13 -8.20 12.69 6.75
N GLY A 14 -9.48 12.85 7.10
CA GLY A 14 -10.58 12.19 6.40
C GLY A 14 -11.97 12.53 6.91
N SER A 15 -12.19 13.70 7.51
CA SER A 15 -13.52 14.14 8.00
C SER A 15 -14.57 14.26 6.89
N ASN A 16 -14.12 14.39 5.64
CA ASN A 16 -14.94 14.40 4.44
C ASN A 16 -14.11 13.93 3.23
N THR A 17 -14.78 13.68 2.11
CA THR A 17 -14.15 13.18 0.88
C THR A 17 -13.05 14.09 0.35
N SER A 18 -13.22 15.41 0.41
CA SER A 18 -12.23 16.36 -0.11
C SER A 18 -10.97 16.37 0.75
N GLU A 19 -11.14 16.35 2.07
CA GLU A 19 -10.01 16.27 3.00
C GLU A 19 -9.29 14.93 2.89
N TYR A 20 -10.03 13.82 2.79
CA TYR A 20 -9.45 12.49 2.58
C TYR A 20 -8.61 12.45 1.30
N ALA A 21 -9.14 12.95 0.19
CA ALA A 21 -8.44 12.99 -1.08
C ALA A 21 -7.16 13.83 -0.99
N ALA A 22 -7.22 15.02 -0.39
CA ALA A 22 -6.05 15.88 -0.18
C ALA A 22 -4.99 15.21 0.73
N SER A 23 -5.44 14.51 1.78
CA SER A 23 -4.58 13.76 2.70
C SER A 23 -3.85 12.62 1.97
N VAL A 24 -4.57 11.81 1.18
CA VAL A 24 -3.97 10.74 0.38
C VAL A 24 -2.97 11.29 -0.62
N THR A 25 -3.32 12.32 -1.39
CA THR A 25 -2.40 12.93 -2.37
C THR A 25 -1.12 13.43 -1.70
N THR A 26 -1.25 14.12 -0.56
CA THR A 26 -0.10 14.61 0.22
C THR A 26 0.72 13.45 0.79
N GLY A 27 0.07 12.42 1.32
CA GLY A 27 0.71 11.25 1.89
C GLY A 27 1.49 10.44 0.86
N THR A 28 0.91 10.21 -0.32
CA THR A 28 1.60 9.50 -1.41
C THR A 28 2.85 10.27 -1.86
N ALA A 29 2.74 11.59 -2.00
CA ALA A 29 3.92 12.43 -2.28
C ALA A 29 4.97 12.36 -1.16
N ALA A 30 4.55 12.32 0.10
CA ALA A 30 5.44 12.16 1.25
C ALA A 30 6.19 10.81 1.22
N VAL A 31 5.50 9.70 0.93
CA VAL A 31 6.12 8.37 0.75
C VAL A 31 7.22 8.42 -0.32
N ILE A 32 6.90 8.96 -1.50
CA ILE A 32 7.84 9.04 -2.63
C ILE A 32 9.07 9.88 -2.24
N LYS A 33 8.85 11.04 -1.63
CA LYS A 33 9.92 11.96 -1.21
C LYS A 33 10.81 11.33 -0.14
N GLN A 34 10.22 10.71 0.88
CA GLN A 34 10.97 10.12 1.98
C GLN A 34 11.82 8.94 1.50
N LEU A 35 11.25 8.03 0.72
CA LEU A 35 11.99 6.88 0.19
C LEU A 35 13.12 7.28 -0.74
N SER A 36 12.88 8.23 -1.64
CA SER A 36 13.93 8.73 -2.53
C SER A 36 15.07 9.41 -1.77
N THR A 37 14.73 10.24 -0.77
CA THR A 37 15.72 10.91 0.08
C THR A 37 16.52 9.90 0.90
N PHE A 38 15.85 8.92 1.52
CA PHE A 38 16.50 7.89 2.32
C PHE A 38 17.41 7.01 1.46
N ASN A 39 16.93 6.52 0.33
CA ASN A 39 17.71 5.68 -0.59
C ASN A 39 18.92 6.42 -1.18
N ALA A 40 18.85 7.74 -1.37
CA ALA A 40 20.00 8.52 -1.83
C ALA A 40 21.12 8.59 -0.77
N ARG A 41 20.76 8.62 0.51
CA ARG A 41 21.73 8.60 1.62
C ARG A 41 22.24 7.20 1.92
N CYS A 42 21.39 6.20 1.75
CA CYS A 42 21.63 4.82 2.16
C CYS A 42 21.29 3.84 1.02
N PRO A 43 22.04 3.85 -0.10
CA PRO A 43 21.67 3.13 -1.32
C PRO A 43 21.74 1.60 -1.21
N GLU A 44 22.36 1.06 -0.16
CA GLU A 44 22.46 -0.38 0.10
C GLU A 44 21.49 -0.86 1.20
N THR A 45 20.71 0.05 1.78
CA THR A 45 19.78 -0.32 2.86
C THR A 45 18.55 -1.01 2.31
N ILE A 46 18.24 -2.17 2.87
CA ILE A 46 16.99 -2.90 2.63
C ILE A 46 15.84 -2.10 3.26
N LEU A 47 14.80 -1.86 2.47
CA LEU A 47 13.60 -1.13 2.86
C LEU A 47 12.46 -2.11 3.08
N ILE A 48 11.72 -1.88 4.16
CA ILE A 48 10.46 -2.55 4.47
C ILE A 48 9.42 -1.46 4.65
N LEU A 49 8.25 -1.65 4.04
CA LEU A 49 7.14 -0.70 4.12
C LEU A 49 5.97 -1.35 4.84
N HIS A 50 5.39 -0.63 5.79
CA HIS A 50 4.21 -1.06 6.53
C HIS A 50 3.19 0.07 6.55
N GLY A 51 1.99 -0.18 6.06
CA GLY A 51 0.91 0.80 5.99
C GLY A 51 -0.39 0.25 6.53
N PHE A 52 -1.06 1.05 7.34
CA PHE A 52 -2.35 0.71 7.96
C PHE A 52 -3.42 1.68 7.45
N SER A 53 -4.59 1.18 7.05
CA SER A 53 -5.72 1.98 6.57
C SER A 53 -5.32 2.97 5.46
N GLN A 54 -5.55 4.27 5.62
CA GLN A 54 -5.08 5.32 4.70
C GLN A 54 -3.55 5.27 4.47
N GLY A 55 -2.76 4.87 5.48
CA GLY A 55 -1.32 4.64 5.36
C GLY A 55 -0.98 3.49 4.41
N GLY A 56 -1.83 2.47 4.35
CA GLY A 56 -1.74 1.39 3.36
C GLY A 56 -2.03 1.91 1.95
N GLN A 57 -3.03 2.77 1.80
CA GLN A 57 -3.38 3.38 0.52
C GLN A 57 -2.27 4.26 -0.05
N ILE A 58 -1.64 5.13 0.76
CA ILE A 58 -0.59 6.02 0.26
C ILE A 58 0.67 5.26 -0.17
N ILE A 59 0.96 4.11 0.46
CA ILE A 59 2.05 3.22 0.07
C ILE A 59 1.69 2.48 -1.23
N ASP A 60 0.49 1.90 -1.32
CA ASP A 60 -0.01 1.24 -2.53
C ASP A 60 0.04 2.20 -3.74
N ASP A 61 -0.42 3.44 -3.55
CA ASP A 61 -0.43 4.47 -4.59
C ASP A 61 0.99 4.89 -5.01
N ALA A 62 1.95 4.97 -4.09
CA ALA A 62 3.35 5.30 -4.41
C ALA A 62 4.06 4.18 -5.20
N LEU A 63 3.76 2.92 -4.86
CA LEU A 63 4.42 1.74 -5.40
C LEU A 63 3.77 1.20 -6.66
N CYS A 64 2.45 1.29 -6.75
CA CYS A 64 1.65 0.74 -7.83
C CYS A 64 1.02 1.84 -8.69
N GLY A 65 1.28 3.12 -8.39
CA GLY A 65 0.77 4.26 -9.14
C GLY A 65 -0.69 4.56 -8.80
N VAL A 66 -1.18 5.73 -9.18
CA VAL A 66 -2.59 6.09 -9.09
C VAL A 66 -3.26 5.92 -10.46
N PRO A 67 -4.56 5.56 -10.54
CA PRO A 67 -5.30 5.68 -11.78
C PRO A 67 -5.33 7.16 -12.18
N HIS A 68 -4.47 7.52 -13.13
CA HIS A 68 -4.26 8.88 -13.66
C HIS A 68 -3.60 9.82 -12.65
N ASP A 69 -3.04 10.94 -13.13
CA ASP A 69 -2.32 11.93 -12.33
C ASP A 69 -3.03 12.15 -10.99
N PHE A 70 -2.31 12.40 -9.89
CA PHE A 70 -2.87 12.46 -8.52
C PHE A 70 -4.16 13.31 -8.31
N THR A 71 -4.62 14.00 -9.34
CA THR A 71 -5.86 14.79 -9.48
C THR A 71 -7.08 14.00 -10.01
N GLY A 72 -6.89 12.80 -10.60
CA GLY A 72 -7.94 12.01 -11.22
C GLY A 72 -8.43 12.53 -12.58
N GLN A 73 -7.68 13.41 -13.25
CA GLN A 73 -8.11 14.10 -14.48
C GLN A 73 -7.36 13.66 -15.76
N GLY A 74 -6.38 12.77 -15.66
CA GLY A 74 -5.62 12.26 -16.81
C GLY A 74 -6.39 11.27 -17.70
N LYS A 75 -5.95 11.15 -18.95
CA LYS A 75 -6.46 10.13 -19.88
C LYS A 75 -6.15 8.74 -19.38
N VAL A 76 -7.10 7.81 -19.58
CA VAL A 76 -6.92 6.41 -19.21
C VAL A 76 -5.74 5.81 -19.95
N ASP A 77 -4.81 5.18 -19.22
CA ASP A 77 -3.69 4.44 -19.80
C ASP A 77 -4.22 3.37 -20.75
N ARG A 78 -3.42 2.97 -21.76
CA ARG A 78 -3.85 1.99 -22.78
C ARG A 78 -4.27 0.64 -22.21
N ASP A 79 -3.87 0.32 -20.99
CA ASP A 79 -4.25 -0.88 -20.24
C ASP A 79 -5.56 -0.73 -19.43
N GLY A 80 -6.20 0.44 -19.49
CA GLY A 80 -7.39 0.75 -18.72
C GLY A 80 -7.10 1.12 -17.26
N GLY A 81 -5.87 1.49 -16.91
CA GLY A 81 -5.46 1.74 -15.52
C GLY A 81 -5.27 0.46 -14.71
N ARG A 82 -5.13 -0.70 -15.37
CA ARG A 82 -5.02 -2.02 -14.74
C ARG A 82 -3.58 -2.47 -14.48
N VAL A 83 -2.58 -1.78 -15.00
CA VAL A 83 -1.18 -2.10 -14.71
C VAL A 83 -0.57 -0.95 -13.94
N GLY A 84 -0.19 -1.26 -12.71
CA GLY A 84 0.44 -0.32 -11.82
C GLY A 84 1.83 0.08 -12.28
N ARG A 85 2.11 1.38 -12.17
CA ARG A 85 3.39 2.00 -12.55
C ARG A 85 3.99 2.66 -11.31
N PRO A 86 5.11 2.16 -10.76
CA PRO A 86 5.71 2.76 -9.59
C PRO A 86 6.10 4.23 -9.82
N LEU A 87 5.78 5.07 -8.84
CA LEU A 87 6.15 6.48 -8.83
C LEU A 87 7.49 6.72 -8.13
N VAL A 88 7.94 5.73 -7.35
CA VAL A 88 9.29 5.67 -6.77
C VAL A 88 10.33 5.29 -7.84
N GLY A 89 11.55 5.83 -7.73
CA GLY A 89 12.64 5.55 -8.68
C GLY A 89 13.18 4.12 -8.58
N LYS A 90 13.83 3.63 -9.65
CA LYS A 90 14.34 2.23 -9.72
C LYS A 90 15.28 1.83 -8.58
N GLY A 91 16.05 2.77 -8.01
CA GLY A 91 16.89 2.51 -6.83
C GLY A 91 16.06 2.08 -5.63
N VAL A 92 15.05 2.89 -5.29
CA VAL A 92 14.08 2.58 -4.23
C VAL A 92 13.36 1.27 -4.52
N GLN A 93 12.90 1.06 -5.76
CA GLN A 93 12.19 -0.17 -6.14
C GLN A 93 13.01 -1.44 -5.84
N ARG A 94 14.31 -1.43 -6.14
CA ARG A 94 15.20 -2.57 -5.88
C ARG A 94 15.35 -2.84 -4.38
N ASN A 95 15.48 -1.77 -3.58
CA ASN A 95 15.79 -1.87 -2.17
C ASN A 95 14.57 -2.24 -1.31
N ILE A 96 13.35 -2.07 -1.79
CA ILE A 96 12.14 -2.54 -1.10
C ILE A 96 12.09 -4.07 -1.20
N ALA A 97 12.34 -4.73 -0.07
CA ALA A 97 12.24 -6.19 0.06
C ALA A 97 10.80 -6.64 0.36
N ALA A 98 10.08 -5.91 1.21
CA ALA A 98 8.74 -6.27 1.64
C ALA A 98 7.83 -5.06 1.85
N VAL A 99 6.54 -5.25 1.57
CA VAL A 99 5.45 -4.28 1.74
C VAL A 99 4.30 -5.00 2.42
N ILE A 100 3.83 -4.45 3.54
CA ILE A 100 2.70 -4.95 4.30
C ILE A 100 1.64 -3.85 4.33
N LEU A 101 0.46 -4.15 3.81
CA LEU A 101 -0.69 -3.25 3.84
C LEU A 101 -1.79 -3.92 4.68
N MET A 102 -2.31 -3.23 5.70
CA MET A 102 -3.37 -3.74 6.55
C MET A 102 -4.58 -2.81 6.45
N GLY A 103 -5.75 -3.35 6.08
CA GLY A 103 -6.98 -2.56 5.95
C GLY A 103 -6.91 -1.48 4.87
N SER A 104 -6.08 -1.65 3.83
CA SER A 104 -5.95 -0.65 2.77
C SER A 104 -7.26 -0.51 1.97
N PRO A 105 -7.84 0.70 1.83
CA PRO A 105 -9.00 0.92 0.97
C PRO A 105 -8.78 0.56 -0.51
N ARG A 106 -7.54 0.32 -0.93
CA ARG A 106 -7.18 -0.16 -2.28
C ARG A 106 -7.39 -1.66 -2.48
N PHE A 107 -7.67 -2.42 -1.43
CA PHE A 107 -7.98 -3.86 -1.53
C PHE A 107 -9.14 -4.09 -2.52
N ASN A 108 -9.04 -5.12 -3.36
CA ASN A 108 -9.96 -5.35 -4.48
C ASN A 108 -10.64 -6.73 -4.44
N GLY A 109 -10.94 -7.22 -3.23
CA GLY A 109 -11.65 -8.49 -3.05
C GLY A 109 -10.77 -9.73 -3.20
N GLY A 110 -9.48 -9.63 -2.90
CA GLY A 110 -8.57 -10.77 -2.93
C GLY A 110 -8.08 -11.15 -4.32
N GLN A 111 -8.09 -10.22 -5.29
CA GLN A 111 -7.75 -10.54 -6.67
C GLN A 111 -6.25 -10.42 -6.98
N ARG A 112 -5.47 -9.73 -6.15
CA ARG A 112 -4.01 -9.64 -6.34
C ARG A 112 -3.31 -10.81 -5.65
N ARG A 113 -2.17 -11.24 -6.20
CA ARG A 113 -1.38 -12.39 -5.69
C ARG A 113 -1.09 -12.32 -4.18
N GLY A 114 -0.78 -11.11 -3.71
CA GLY A 114 -0.42 -10.82 -2.32
C GLY A 114 -1.60 -10.52 -1.40
N ASP A 115 -2.83 -10.48 -1.91
CA ASP A 115 -3.98 -10.21 -1.07
C ASP A 115 -4.24 -11.40 -0.13
N ARG A 116 -4.60 -11.11 1.12
CA ARG A 116 -4.85 -12.08 2.20
C ARG A 116 -6.09 -11.65 2.99
N GLY A 117 -6.67 -12.63 3.66
CA GLY A 117 -7.87 -12.46 4.47
C GLY A 117 -9.14 -12.97 3.79
N THR A 118 -10.25 -12.71 4.45
CA THR A 118 -11.57 -13.29 4.13
C THR A 118 -12.36 -12.46 3.13
N ALA A 119 -12.10 -11.15 3.02
CA ALA A 119 -12.86 -10.26 2.14
C ALA A 119 -12.85 -10.72 0.67
N LYS A 120 -14.03 -10.70 0.03
CA LYS A 120 -14.24 -11.03 -1.39
C LYS A 120 -14.72 -9.86 -2.23
N VAL A 121 -14.88 -8.70 -1.59
CA VAL A 121 -15.24 -7.43 -2.22
C VAL A 121 -14.19 -6.38 -1.87
N GLY A 122 -14.13 -5.32 -2.66
CA GLY A 122 -13.13 -4.27 -2.49
C GLY A 122 -13.63 -3.13 -1.61
N GLY A 123 -12.70 -2.32 -1.13
CA GLY A 123 -12.97 -1.14 -0.34
C GLY A 123 -13.53 0.02 -1.17
N PHE A 124 -13.85 1.13 -0.50
CA PHE A 124 -14.42 2.32 -1.16
C PHE A 124 -13.49 2.95 -2.21
N ALA A 125 -12.20 2.63 -2.18
CA ALA A 125 -11.19 3.12 -3.13
C ALA A 125 -10.47 1.97 -3.87
N ALA A 126 -11.13 0.82 -4.00
CA ALA A 126 -10.55 -0.42 -4.52
C ALA A 126 -9.81 -0.23 -5.86
N ARG A 127 -8.72 -0.98 -6.03
CA ARG A 127 -8.10 -1.15 -7.35
C ARG A 127 -9.11 -1.78 -8.33
N PRO A 128 -9.05 -1.45 -9.63
CA PRO A 128 -9.94 -2.04 -10.62
C PRO A 128 -9.76 -3.57 -10.71
N VAL A 129 -10.80 -4.25 -11.17
CA VAL A 129 -10.74 -5.70 -11.44
C VAL A 129 -9.64 -6.00 -12.46
N GLY A 130 -8.82 -7.01 -12.15
CA GLY A 130 -7.65 -7.39 -12.94
C GLY A 130 -6.44 -6.46 -12.79
N PHE A 131 -6.43 -5.56 -11.80
CA PHE A 131 -5.27 -4.72 -11.51
C PHE A 131 -4.06 -5.56 -11.11
N ARG A 132 -2.89 -5.23 -11.66
CA ARG A 132 -1.60 -5.81 -11.31
C ARG A 132 -0.62 -4.73 -10.86
N CYS A 133 0.32 -5.10 -9.99
CA CYS A 133 1.44 -4.25 -9.60
C CYS A 133 2.77 -4.99 -9.86
N PRO A 134 3.19 -5.16 -11.12
CA PRO A 134 4.19 -6.17 -11.48
C PRO A 134 5.55 -6.00 -10.80
N VAL A 135 5.92 -4.77 -10.44
CA VAL A 135 7.21 -4.50 -9.77
C VAL A 135 7.23 -5.01 -8.33
N PHE A 136 6.08 -5.04 -7.65
CA PHE A 136 5.97 -5.37 -6.23
C PHE A 136 5.01 -6.52 -5.92
N GLU A 137 4.39 -7.16 -6.93
CA GLU A 137 3.41 -8.23 -6.74
C GLU A 137 3.97 -9.41 -5.91
N GLU A 138 5.29 -9.61 -6.00
CA GLU A 138 6.04 -10.61 -5.24
C GLU A 138 6.67 -10.12 -3.96
N ARG A 139 6.36 -8.91 -3.53
CA ARG A 139 6.95 -8.30 -2.33
C ARG A 139 5.90 -7.65 -1.45
N MET A 140 4.62 -7.80 -1.81
CA MET A 140 3.51 -7.13 -1.16
C MET A 140 2.53 -8.14 -0.60
N LEU A 141 2.18 -8.00 0.67
CA LEU A 141 0.95 -8.57 1.22
C LEU A 141 -0.03 -7.45 1.56
N SER A 142 -1.31 -7.67 1.25
CA SER A 142 -2.39 -6.76 1.59
C SER A 142 -3.50 -7.53 2.29
N PHE A 143 -3.71 -7.23 3.57
CA PHE A 143 -4.67 -7.90 4.44
C PHE A 143 -5.99 -7.13 4.48
N CYS A 144 -7.10 -7.84 4.27
CA CYS A 144 -8.44 -7.33 4.44
C CYS A 144 -9.42 -8.47 4.75
N ASP A 145 -10.30 -8.27 5.72
CA ASP A 145 -11.30 -9.23 6.14
C ASP A 145 -12.73 -8.78 5.83
N GLU A 146 -13.61 -9.77 5.66
CA GLU A 146 -15.04 -9.55 5.63
C GLU A 146 -15.47 -8.86 6.95
N GLY A 147 -16.38 -7.90 6.86
CA GLY A 147 -16.78 -7.09 8.00
C GLY A 147 -16.04 -5.75 8.13
N ASP A 148 -14.87 -5.59 7.50
CA ASP A 148 -14.16 -4.30 7.46
C ASP A 148 -14.94 -3.25 6.63
N PRO A 149 -15.25 -2.06 7.18
CA PRO A 149 -16.04 -1.03 6.49
C PRO A 149 -15.25 -0.19 5.47
N PHE A 150 -13.93 -0.33 5.39
CA PHE A 150 -13.06 0.52 4.58
C PHE A 150 -12.37 -0.22 3.44
N CYS A 151 -11.79 -1.38 3.72
CA CYS A 151 -11.13 -2.22 2.71
C CYS A 151 -12.06 -3.28 2.11
N SER A 152 -13.25 -3.45 2.71
CA SER A 152 -14.38 -4.24 2.22
C SER A 152 -15.65 -3.36 2.31
N ASP A 153 -16.83 -3.97 2.25
CA ASP A 153 -18.16 -3.35 2.36
C ASP A 153 -18.85 -3.63 3.71
N GLY A 154 -18.08 -3.97 4.74
CA GLY A 154 -18.60 -4.34 6.05
C GLY A 154 -19.01 -3.14 6.92
N THR A 155 -19.17 -3.38 8.22
CA THR A 155 -19.62 -2.36 9.20
C THR A 155 -18.91 -2.45 10.55
N ASP A 156 -17.96 -3.37 10.72
CA ASP A 156 -17.28 -3.65 11.98
C ASP A 156 -15.91 -2.95 12.03
N GLU A 157 -15.84 -1.84 12.73
CA GLU A 157 -14.58 -1.11 12.95
C GLU A 157 -13.55 -1.93 13.76
N GLY A 158 -14.00 -2.89 14.56
CA GLY A 158 -13.13 -3.78 15.32
C GLY A 158 -12.31 -4.70 14.40
N VAL A 159 -12.92 -5.18 13.31
CA VAL A 159 -12.20 -5.91 12.26
C VAL A 159 -11.11 -5.03 11.65
N HIS A 160 -11.43 -3.77 11.32
CA HIS A 160 -10.46 -2.85 10.74
C HIS A 160 -9.26 -2.58 11.63
N LEU A 161 -9.48 -2.43 12.94
CA LEU A 161 -8.43 -2.14 13.91
C LEU A 161 -7.60 -3.38 14.30
N GLY A 162 -8.12 -4.59 14.06
CA GLY A 162 -7.57 -5.85 14.55
C GLY A 162 -6.41 -6.46 13.75
N TYR A 163 -6.11 -5.99 12.54
CA TYR A 163 -5.16 -6.67 11.64
C TYR A 163 -3.76 -6.89 12.20
N GLY A 164 -3.27 -5.99 13.06
CA GLY A 164 -1.98 -6.15 13.72
C GLY A 164 -1.93 -7.40 14.61
N GLU A 165 -3.02 -7.67 15.32
CA GLU A 165 -3.16 -8.85 16.18
C GLU A 165 -3.38 -10.12 15.34
N VAL A 166 -4.26 -10.05 14.36
CA VAL A 166 -4.65 -11.19 13.52
C VAL A 166 -3.50 -11.64 12.61
N TYR A 167 -2.86 -10.71 11.90
CA TYR A 167 -1.89 -11.00 10.84
C TYR A 167 -0.45 -10.60 11.15
N GLY A 168 -0.17 -9.99 12.31
CA GLY A 168 1.18 -9.51 12.63
C GLY A 168 2.26 -10.59 12.53
N ARG A 169 1.94 -11.84 12.93
CA ARG A 169 2.88 -12.97 12.81
C ARG A 169 3.12 -13.41 11.37
N GLU A 170 2.07 -13.47 10.55
CA GLU A 170 2.19 -13.80 9.12
C GLU A 170 2.98 -12.72 8.39
N ALA A 171 2.65 -11.45 8.64
CA ALA A 171 3.35 -10.30 8.07
C ALA A 171 4.85 -10.31 8.43
N LEU A 172 5.18 -10.57 9.70
CA LEU A 172 6.58 -10.68 10.12
C LEU A 172 7.30 -11.85 9.43
N GLY A 173 6.66 -13.02 9.34
CA GLY A 173 7.22 -14.19 8.66
C GLY A 173 7.55 -13.88 7.19
N PHE A 174 6.62 -13.22 6.50
CA PHE A 174 6.82 -12.76 5.12
C PHE A 174 7.97 -11.75 5.00
N VAL A 175 8.05 -10.77 5.89
CA VAL A 175 9.15 -9.80 5.91
C VAL A 175 10.50 -10.50 6.08
N VAL A 176 10.61 -11.42 7.04
CA VAL A 176 11.84 -12.18 7.27
C VAL A 176 12.23 -13.01 6.04
N GLU A 177 11.26 -13.70 5.43
CA GLU A 177 11.50 -14.46 4.19
C GLU A 177 12.05 -13.57 3.06
N ARG A 178 11.42 -12.42 2.81
CA ARG A 178 11.83 -11.53 1.71
C ARG A 178 13.18 -10.84 1.95
N VAL A 179 13.52 -10.55 3.20
CA VAL A 179 14.82 -9.96 3.56
C VAL A 179 15.95 -10.98 3.42
N LEU A 180 15.70 -12.27 3.71
CA LEU A 180 16.73 -13.31 3.68
C LEU A 180 16.96 -13.93 2.29
N VAL A 181 15.96 -13.87 1.40
CA VAL A 181 16.03 -14.42 0.03
C VAL A 181 16.49 -13.35 -0.99
N GLY A 182 16.76 -12.12 -0.53
CA GLY A 182 17.17 -10.97 -1.35
C GLY A 182 18.45 -11.17 -2.14
#